data_AF-A0A3D5P516-F1
#
_entry.id   AF-A0A3D5P516-F1
#
_cell.length_a   1.000
_cell.length_b   1.000
_cell.length_c   1.000
_cell.angle_alpha   90.00
_cell.angle_beta   90.00
_cell.angle_gamma   90.00
#
_symmetry.space_group_name_H-M   'P 1'
#
loop_
_entity.id
_entity.type
_entity.pdbx_description
1 polymer ?
#
loop_
_entity_poly.entity_id
_entity_poly.type
_entity_poly.pdbx_seq_one_letter_code
_entity_poly.pdbx_strand_id
1 'polypeptide(L)'
;HYGLHREVGERQTEMHSWQSEERWSRWTLLELTRHPAHHLKASVPFWELRPYPNAPTLPTGYYGCFWLAVVPPIWRRIVDGRIPSEIRNSAVD
;
A
#
# COMPACT_ATOMS: atom_id res chain seq x y z
N HIS A 1 0.38 -4.48 3.12
CA HIS A 1 0.44 -4.10 4.54
C HIS A 1 1.83 -4.19 5.16
N TYR A 2 2.82 -4.84 4.53
CA TYR A 2 4.18 -4.93 5.07
C TYR A 2 4.71 -3.59 5.62
N GLY A 3 5.24 -3.59 6.85
CA GLY A 3 5.82 -2.41 7.49
C GLY A 3 4.83 -1.32 7.91
N LEU A 4 3.54 -1.46 7.56
CA LEU A 4 2.49 -0.55 7.99
C LEU A 4 1.74 -1.19 9.16
N HIS A 5 1.51 -0.44 10.22
CA HIS A 5 0.73 -0.88 11.37
C HIS A 5 -0.33 0.17 11.69
N ARG A 6 -1.24 -0.23 12.57
CA ARG A 6 -2.33 0.57 13.11
C ARG A 6 -2.50 0.16 14.56
N GLU A 7 -2.66 1.12 15.45
CA GLU A 7 -2.86 0.86 16.86
C GLU A 7 -4.25 0.24 17.14
N VAL A 8 -4.36 -0.44 18.28
CA VAL A 8 -5.64 -1.03 18.70
C VAL A 8 -6.63 0.10 19.02
N GLY A 9 -7.74 0.14 18.29
CA GLY A 9 -8.77 1.18 18.41
C GLY A 9 -8.52 2.41 17.54
N GLU A 10 -7.37 2.51 16.87
CA GLU A 10 -7.12 3.57 15.90
C GLU A 10 -8.02 3.41 14.67
N ARG A 11 -8.52 4.55 14.16
CA ARG A 11 -9.33 4.59 12.96
C ARG A 11 -8.51 4.21 11.73
N GLN A 12 -9.11 3.44 10.81
CA GLN A 12 -8.46 3.17 9.52
C GLN A 12 -8.25 4.48 8.72
N THR A 13 -7.03 4.69 8.25
CA THR A 13 -6.64 5.78 7.35
C THR A 13 -6.01 5.22 6.08
N GLU A 14 -5.66 6.10 5.15
CA GLU A 14 -4.96 5.74 3.92
C GLU A 14 -3.53 5.24 4.15
N MET A 15 -2.96 5.53 5.33
CA MET A 15 -1.58 5.19 5.70
C MET A 15 -1.42 3.71 6.07
N HIS A 16 -2.52 3.01 6.34
CA HIS A 16 -2.51 1.61 6.75
C HIS A 16 -2.58 0.64 5.57
N SER A 17 -2.36 1.10 4.34
CA SER A 17 -2.45 0.25 3.15
C SER A 17 -1.56 0.78 2.03
N TRP A 18 -0.89 -0.12 1.32
CA TRP A 18 -0.09 0.26 0.16
C TRP A 18 -0.95 0.40 -1.09
N GLN A 19 -0.78 1.49 -1.84
CA GLN A 19 -1.40 1.68 -3.15
C GLN A 19 -0.41 1.54 -4.31
N SER A 20 -0.92 1.48 -5.55
CA SER A 20 -0.12 1.62 -6.76
C SER A 20 -0.92 2.19 -7.93
N GLU A 21 -0.27 3.00 -8.76
CA GLU A 21 -0.84 3.59 -9.97
C GLU A 21 -0.43 2.86 -11.26
N GLU A 22 0.37 1.80 -11.14
CA GLU A 22 0.92 1.09 -12.29
C GLU A 22 -0.18 0.49 -13.17
N ARG A 23 -0.22 0.91 -14.44
CA ARG A 23 -1.33 0.66 -15.37
C ARG A 23 -1.68 -0.83 -15.48
N TRP A 24 -0.65 -1.67 -15.64
CA TRP A 24 -0.85 -3.11 -15.77
C TRP A 24 -1.50 -3.72 -14.53
N SER A 25 -1.02 -3.34 -13.34
CA SER A 25 -1.59 -3.83 -12.08
C SER A 25 -3.02 -3.32 -11.87
N ARG A 26 -3.28 -2.04 -12.18
CA ARG A 26 -4.63 -1.45 -12.08
C ARG A 26 -5.65 -2.14 -12.97
N TRP A 27 -5.32 -2.34 -14.24
CA TRP A 27 -6.29 -2.88 -15.20
C TRP A 27 -6.61 -4.35 -14.94
N THR A 28 -5.59 -5.16 -14.74
CA THR A 28 -5.76 -6.61 -14.54
C THR A 28 -6.34 -6.96 -13.18
N LEU A 29 -6.09 -6.13 -12.16
CA LEU A 29 -6.64 -6.31 -10.82
C LEU A 29 -7.87 -5.42 -10.56
N LEU A 30 -8.49 -4.85 -11.59
CA LEU A 30 -9.72 -4.05 -11.49
C LEU A 30 -9.64 -2.98 -10.38
N GLU A 31 -8.61 -2.13 -10.46
CA GLU A 31 -8.31 -1.06 -9.50
C GLU A 31 -8.12 -1.53 -8.06
N LEU A 32 -7.91 -2.82 -7.79
CA LEU A 32 -7.53 -3.35 -6.46
C LEU A 32 -6.31 -2.61 -5.87
N THR A 33 -5.42 -2.15 -6.75
CA THR A 33 -4.22 -1.39 -6.35
C THR A 33 -4.55 -0.06 -5.68
N ARG A 34 -5.79 0.45 -5.76
CA ARG A 34 -6.33 1.56 -4.96
C ARG A 34 -6.74 1.07 -3.56
N HIS A 35 -5.90 0.25 -2.96
CA HIS A 35 -6.18 -0.48 -1.72
C HIS A 35 -6.65 0.38 -0.54
N PRO A 36 -6.07 1.59 -0.29
CA PRO A 36 -6.61 2.50 0.72
C PRO A 36 -8.07 2.90 0.42
N ALA A 37 -8.40 3.18 -0.85
CA ALA A 37 -9.75 3.54 -1.25
C ALA A 37 -10.74 2.39 -1.08
N HIS A 38 -10.33 1.15 -1.36
CA HIS A 38 -11.15 -0.03 -1.07
C HIS A 38 -11.46 -0.16 0.42
N HIS A 39 -10.49 0.10 1.30
CA HIS A 39 -10.73 0.05 2.74
C HIS A 39 -11.57 1.22 3.29
N LEU A 40 -11.38 2.42 2.75
CA LEU A 40 -12.06 3.63 3.22
C LEU A 40 -13.45 3.82 2.59
N LYS A 41 -13.64 3.32 1.37
CA LYS A 41 -14.84 3.52 0.54
C LYS A 41 -15.22 2.22 -0.18
N ALA A 42 -15.33 1.13 0.55
CA ALA A 42 -15.56 -0.23 0.02
C ALA A 42 -16.81 -0.38 -0.87
N SER A 43 -17.80 0.48 -0.72
CA SER A 43 -19.04 0.48 -1.52
C SER A 43 -18.91 1.21 -2.85
N VAL A 44 -17.80 1.92 -3.11
CA VAL A 44 -17.58 2.64 -4.37
C VAL A 44 -17.19 1.64 -5.46
N PRO A 45 -17.82 1.69 -6.64
CA PRO A 45 -17.43 0.84 -7.76
C PRO A 45 -15.98 1.04 -8.17
N PHE A 46 -15.32 -0.04 -8.61
CA PHE A 46 -13.87 -0.03 -8.80
C PHE A 46 -13.38 1.05 -9.78
N TRP A 47 -14.16 1.38 -10.82
CA TRP A 47 -13.83 2.40 -11.81
C TRP A 47 -13.88 3.85 -11.28
N GLU A 48 -14.52 4.08 -10.14
CA GLU A 48 -14.60 5.39 -9.48
C GLU A 48 -13.54 5.59 -8.40
N LEU A 49 -12.79 4.54 -8.05
CA LEU A 49 -11.78 4.62 -7.00
C LEU A 49 -10.65 5.57 -7.39
N ARG A 50 -10.22 6.37 -6.40
CA ARG A 50 -9.16 7.37 -6.56
C ARG A 50 -8.00 7.06 -5.61
N PRO A 51 -6.74 7.31 -6.02
CA PRO A 51 -5.61 7.30 -5.10
C PRO A 51 -5.75 8.35 -4.02
N TYR A 52 -5.03 8.14 -2.92
CA TYR A 52 -4.76 9.17 -1.94
C TYR A 52 -3.33 9.70 -2.13
N PRO A 53 -3.12 11.02 -2.19
CA PRO A 53 -1.77 11.59 -2.38
C PRO A 53 -0.76 11.19 -1.31
N ASN A 54 -1.24 11.00 -0.06
CA ASN A 54 -0.38 10.71 1.08
C ASN A 54 -0.17 9.21 1.32
N ALA A 55 -0.91 8.34 0.62
CA ALA A 55 -0.84 6.91 0.87
C ALA A 55 0.52 6.31 0.42
N PRO A 56 1.07 5.37 1.19
CA PRO A 56 2.31 4.70 0.82
C PRO A 56 2.15 3.95 -0.50
N THR A 57 3.10 4.12 -1.41
CA THR A 57 3.00 3.63 -2.80
C THR A 57 4.06 2.57 -3.10
N LEU A 58 3.63 1.45 -3.69
CA LEU A 58 4.51 0.36 -4.09
C LEU A 58 5.45 0.79 -5.25
N PRO A 59 6.71 0.32 -5.26
CA PRO A 59 7.72 0.76 -6.23
C PRO A 59 7.45 0.36 -7.68
N THR A 60 6.81 -0.79 -7.93
CA THR A 60 6.70 -1.39 -9.28
C THR A 60 5.33 -2.04 -9.53
N GLY A 61 4.32 -1.62 -8.77
CA GLY A 61 3.00 -2.25 -8.77
C GLY A 61 3.00 -3.65 -8.17
N TYR A 62 1.86 -4.33 -8.25
CA TYR A 62 1.63 -5.59 -7.54
C TYR A 62 2.46 -6.73 -8.13
N TYR A 63 2.56 -6.83 -9.45
CA TYR A 63 3.33 -7.89 -10.10
C TYR A 63 4.85 -7.74 -9.92
N GLY A 64 5.37 -6.52 -10.00
CA GLY A 64 6.78 -6.29 -9.69
C GLY A 64 7.09 -6.60 -8.23
N CYS A 65 6.23 -6.15 -7.32
CA CYS A 65 6.36 -6.42 -5.89
C CYS A 65 6.22 -7.90 -5.55
N PHE A 66 5.39 -8.66 -6.27
CA PHE A 66 5.28 -10.11 -6.10
C PHE A 66 6.64 -10.80 -6.25
N TRP A 67 7.36 -10.52 -7.35
CA TRP A 67 8.69 -11.11 -7.57
C TRP A 67 9.73 -10.64 -6.56
N LEU A 68 9.69 -9.37 -6.15
CA LEU A 68 10.57 -8.87 -5.10
C LEU A 68 10.31 -9.58 -3.76
N ALA A 69 9.04 -9.80 -3.41
CA ALA A 69 8.63 -10.44 -2.16
C ALA A 69 9.05 -11.92 -2.07
N VAL A 70 9.18 -12.61 -3.20
CA VAL A 70 9.69 -13.99 -3.27
C VAL A 70 11.15 -14.09 -2.79
N VAL A 71 11.92 -12.99 -2.83
CA VAL A 71 13.30 -12.92 -2.34
C VAL A 71 13.40 -11.92 -1.17
N PRO A 72 13.16 -12.35 0.09
CA PRO A 72 13.02 -11.44 1.24
C PRO A 72 14.15 -10.43 1.47
N PRO A 73 15.45 -10.77 1.25
CA PRO A 73 16.52 -9.78 1.36
C PRO A 73 16.40 -8.63 0.36
N ILE A 74 15.94 -8.91 -0.87
CA ILE A 74 15.73 -7.90 -1.91
C ILE A 74 14.51 -7.05 -1.56
N TRP A 75 13.40 -7.69 -1.16
CA TRP A 75 12.19 -7.01 -0.70
C TRP A 75 12.50 -5.98 0.39
N ARG A 76 13.14 -6.42 1.48
CA ARG A 76 13.50 -5.55 2.62
C ARG A 76 14.35 -4.37 2.20
N ARG A 77 15.40 -4.63 1.40
CA ARG A 77 16.31 -3.59 0.90
C ARG A 77 15.60 -2.50 0.09
N ILE A 78 14.52 -2.84 -0.64
CA ILE A 78 13.80 -1.90 -1.50
C ILE A 78 12.64 -1.23 -0.75
N VAL A 79 11.91 -1.97 0.08
CA VAL A 79 10.63 -1.52 0.64
C VAL A 79 10.78 -0.88 2.01
N ASP A 80 11.76 -1.27 2.83
CA ASP A 80 11.94 -0.71 4.18
C ASP A 80 12.18 0.81 4.13
N GLY A 81 12.96 1.29 3.15
CA GLY A 81 13.21 2.71 2.93
C GLY A 81 12.02 3.50 2.37
N ARG A 82 10.92 2.83 2.01
CA ARG A 82 9.69 3.44 1.49
C ARG A 82 8.57 3.51 2.53
N ILE A 83 8.77 2.91 3.71
CA ILE A 83 7.83 3.02 4.82
C ILE A 83 7.82 4.50 5.28
N PRO A 84 6.64 5.14 5.38
CA PRO A 84 6.53 6.51 5.88
C PRO A 84 7.25 6.69 7.23
N SER A 85 7.94 7.81 7.40
CA SER A 85 8.71 8.10 8.63
C SER A 85 7.85 8.12 9.88
N GLU A 86 6.62 8.59 9.74
CA GLU A 86 5.63 8.71 10.82
C GLU A 86 5.34 7.33 11.42
N ILE A 87 5.13 6.33 10.55
CA ILE A 87 4.89 4.94 10.93
C ILE A 87 6.19 4.29 11.43
N ARG A 88 7.33 4.58 10.80
CA ARG A 88 8.59 3.96 11.22
C ARG A 88 8.98 4.39 12.64
N ASN A 89 8.73 5.64 13.00
CA ASN A 89 9.11 6.19 14.30
C ASN A 89 8.16 5.73 15.42
N SER A 90 6.86 5.55 15.15
CA SER A 90 5.91 5.03 16.14
C SER A 90 6.16 3.59 16.56
N ALA A 91 6.91 2.81 15.77
CA ALA A 91 7.28 1.43 16.12
C ALA A 91 8.50 1.33 17.07
N VAL A 92 9.18 2.43 17.37
CA VAL A 92 10.39 2.47 18.20
C VAL A 92 10.10 2.94 19.63
N ASP A 93 8.90 3.45 19.88
CA ASP A 93 8.37 3.82 21.20
C ASP A 93 7.56 2.66 21.81
#